data_AF-A0A524M3V7-F1
#
_entry.id   AF-A0A524M3V7-F1
#
_cell.length_a   1.000
_cell.length_b   1.000
_cell.length_c   1.000
_cell.angle_alpha   90.00
_cell.angle_beta   90.00
_cell.angle_gamma   90.00
#
_symmetry.space_group_name_H-M   'P 1'
#
loop_
_entity.id
_entity.type
_entity.pdbx_description
1 polymer ?
#
loop_
_entity_poly.entity_id
_entity_poly.type
_entity_poly.pdbx_seq_one_letter_code
_entity_poly.pdbx_strand_id
1 'polypeptide(L)' 'MRAQNPRDNKISKIQRLFDAAGFVELLGVDDLTAIKVHFGEYGNDGYINPVFVRQVVEKIRAAGAKPFVTDTNTLYS' A
#
# COMPACT_ATOMS: atom_id res chain seq x y z
N MET A 1 14.35 -9.72 5.88
CA MET A 1 15.16 -8.83 5.00
C MET A 1 15.72 -7.68 5.82
N ARG A 2 17.02 -7.68 6.12
CA ARG A 2 17.70 -6.61 6.88
C ARG A 2 18.14 -5.50 5.90
N ALA A 3 17.91 -4.24 6.24
CA ALA A 3 18.41 -3.12 5.45
C ALA A 3 19.91 -2.94 5.73
N GLN A 4 20.74 -2.87 4.69
CA GLN A 4 22.18 -2.62 4.82
C GLN A 4 22.52 -1.12 4.72
N ASN A 5 21.61 -0.33 4.15
CA ASN A 5 21.70 1.13 4.06
C ASN A 5 20.29 1.74 4.08
N PRO A 6 20.15 3.07 4.27
CA PRO A 6 18.84 3.73 4.30
C PRO A 6 18.03 3.58 3.01
N ARG A 7 18.68 3.41 1.85
CA ARG A 7 18.01 3.21 0.56
C ARG A 7 17.41 1.80 0.39
N ASP A 8 17.87 0.84 1.19
CA ASP A 8 17.43 -0.55 1.19
C ASP A 8 16.40 -0.88 2.28
N ASN A 9 15.89 0.15 2.95
CA ASN A 9 14.79 0.00 3.89
C ASN A 9 13.50 -0.45 3.17
N LYS A 10 12.56 -1.02 3.93
CA LYS A 10 11.30 -1.54 3.38
C LYS A 10 10.45 -0.45 2.71
N ILE A 11 10.47 0.78 3.24
CA ILE A 11 9.73 1.93 2.70
C ILE A 11 10.20 2.26 1.28
N SER A 12 11.50 2.46 1.10
CA SER A 12 12.10 2.76 -0.21
C SER A 12 11.91 1.62 -1.20
N LYS A 13 11.94 0.36 -0.75
CA LYS A 13 11.68 -0.81 -1.59
C LYS A 13 10.24 -0.86 -2.10
N ILE A 14 9.25 -0.54 -1.25
CA ILE A 14 7.84 -0.50 -1.67
C ILE A 14 7.63 0.59 -2.73
N GLN A 15 8.17 1.79 -2.51
CA GLN A 15 8.06 2.88 -3.48
C GLN A 15 8.68 2.50 -4.83
N ARG A 16 9.88 1.92 -4.81
CA ARG A 16 10.56 1.45 -6.03
C ARG A 16 9.80 0.33 -6.73
N LEU A 17 9.21 -0.60 -5.97
CA LEU A 17 8.41 -1.67 -6.54
C LEU A 17 7.15 -1.13 -7.20
N PHE A 18 6.49 -0.16 -6.58
CA PHE A 18 5.32 0.50 -7.15
C PHE A 18 5.66 1.15 -8.50
N ASP A 19 6.78 1.89 -8.56
CA ASP A 19 7.24 2.54 -9.78
C ASP A 19 7.64 1.50 -10.85
N ALA A 20 8.41 0.49 -10.47
CA ALA A 20 8.88 -0.56 -11.38
C ALA A 20 7.75 -1.43 -11.93
N ALA A 21 6.63 -1.54 -11.21
CA ALA A 21 5.44 -2.25 -11.65
C ALA A 21 4.59 -1.44 -12.65
N GLY A 22 4.93 -0.18 -12.91
CA GLY A 22 4.18 0.68 -13.85
C GLY A 22 2.82 1.11 -13.31
N PHE A 23 2.56 1.01 -12.01
CA PHE A 23 1.23 1.30 -11.46
C PHE A 23 0.79 2.76 -11.67
N VAL A 24 1.73 3.71 -11.78
CA VAL A 24 1.41 5.11 -12.08
C VAL A 24 0.68 5.24 -13.43
N GLU A 25 1.02 4.41 -14.41
CA GLU A 25 0.45 4.45 -15.77
C GLU A 25 -1.01 3.97 -15.80
N LEU A 26 -1.47 3.29 -14.74
CA LEU A 26 -2.83 2.79 -14.59
C LEU A 26 -3.76 3.77 -13.87
N LEU A 27 -3.25 4.89 -13.36
CA LEU A 27 -4.00 5.84 -12.53
C LEU A 27 -4.40 7.07 -13.35
N GLY A 28 -5.70 7.36 -13.40
CA GLY A 28 -6.24 8.62 -13.89
C GLY A 28 -6.38 9.68 -12.79
N VAL A 29 -6.42 10.95 -13.20
CA VAL A 29 -6.76 12.06 -12.30
C VAL A 29 -8.17 11.84 -11.74
N ASP A 30 -8.34 12.06 -10.44
CA ASP A 30 -9.60 11.87 -9.71
C ASP A 30 -10.12 10.43 -9.64
N ASP A 31 -9.41 9.44 -10.18
CA ASP A 31 -9.82 8.04 -10.15
C ASP A 31 -9.93 7.51 -8.72
N LEU A 32 -11.05 6.87 -8.42
CA LEU A 32 -11.25 6.18 -7.15
C LEU A 32 -10.42 4.88 -7.17
N THR A 33 -9.36 4.82 -6.37
CA THR A 33 -8.40 3.71 -6.41
C THR A 33 -8.43 2.92 -5.10
N ALA A 34 -8.87 1.67 -5.17
CA ALA A 34 -8.93 0.77 -4.03
C ALA A 34 -7.54 0.20 -3.71
N ILE A 35 -7.12 0.29 -2.45
CA ILE A 35 -5.95 -0.42 -1.93
C ILE A 35 -6.47 -1.54 -1.03
N LYS A 36 -6.54 -2.75 -1.59
CA LYS A 36 -6.94 -3.94 -0.83
C LYS A 36 -5.78 -4.39 0.06
N VAL A 37 -6.02 -4.50 1.35
CA VAL A 37 -5.08 -5.05 2.33
C VAL A 37 -5.82 -5.94 3.31
N HIS A 38 -5.12 -6.89 3.92
CA HIS A 38 -5.65 -7.65 5.04
C HIS A 38 -5.38 -6.88 6.34
N PHE A 39 -6.42 -6.34 6.97
CA PHE A 39 -6.31 -5.55 8.21
C PHE A 39 -5.95 -6.40 9.42
N GLY A 40 -6.18 -7.70 9.34
CA GLY A 40 -6.03 -8.59 10.49
C GLY A 40 -7.29 -8.62 11.33
N GLU A 41 -7.34 -9.59 12.23
CA GLU A 41 -8.41 -9.74 13.20
C GLU A 41 -7.99 -9.07 14.51
N TYR A 42 -8.97 -8.63 15.30
CA TYR A 42 -8.69 -8.03 16.60
C TYR A 42 -7.91 -9.02 17.49
N GLY A 43 -6.80 -8.54 18.06
CA GLY A 43 -5.91 -9.36 18.89
C GLY A 43 -4.83 -10.12 18.10
N ASN A 44 -4.84 -10.09 16.77
CA ASN A 44 -3.78 -10.64 15.93
C ASN A 44 -2.77 -9.55 15.52
N ASP A 45 -1.49 -9.91 15.41
CA ASP A 45 -0.41 -9.06 14.91
C ASP A 45 0.03 -9.40 13.48
N GLY A 46 -0.57 -10.42 12.87
CA GLY A 46 -0.35 -10.86 11.49
C GLY A 46 -0.92 -9.95 10.40
N TYR A 47 -0.95 -8.63 10.61
CA TYR A 47 -1.43 -7.65 9.63
C TYR A 47 -0.28 -6.90 8.94
N ILE A 48 -0.57 -6.33 7.77
CA ILE A 48 0.41 -5.49 7.07
C ILE A 48 0.59 -4.19 7.86
N ASN A 49 1.81 -3.91 8.29
CA ASN A 49 2.12 -2.68 9.01
C ASN A 49 1.62 -1.45 8.21
N PRO A 50 0.77 -0.58 8.79
CA PRO A 50 0.17 0.56 8.09
C PRO A 50 1.18 1.53 7.47
N VAL A 51 2.40 1.61 8.00
CA VAL A 51 3.48 2.44 7.46
C VAL A 51 3.84 2.02 6.03
N PHE A 52 3.73 0.73 5.70
CA PHE A 52 3.97 0.20 4.36
C PHE A 52 2.82 0.55 3.41
N VAL A 53 1.58 0.40 3.87
CA VAL A 53 0.38 0.76 3.10
C VAL A 53 0.37 2.25 2.75
N ARG A 54 0.79 3.10 3.70
CA ARG A 54 0.91 4.55 3.47
C ARG A 54 1.78 4.87 2.26
N GLN A 55 2.85 4.13 2.00
CA GLN A 55 3.73 4.42 0.84
C GLN A 55 2.98 4.28 -0.49
N VAL A 56 2.06 3.31 -0.58
CA VAL A 56 1.20 3.11 -1.75
C VAL A 56 0.16 4.23 -1.84
N VAL A 57 -0.44 4.62 -0.71
CA VAL A 57 -1.39 5.75 -0.65
C VAL A 57 -0.75 7.03 -1.18
N GLU A 58 0.46 7.38 -0.73
CA GLU A 58 1.14 8.60 -1.17
C GLU A 58 1.48 8.55 -2.67
N LYS A 59 1.87 7.38 -3.21
CA LYS A 59 2.13 7.21 -4.65
C LYS A 59 0.86 7.45 -5.49
N ILE A 60 -0.27 6.91 -5.06
CA ILE A 60 -1.56 7.10 -5.74
C ILE A 60 -1.99 8.57 -5.67
N ARG A 61 -1.87 9.22 -4.51
CA ARG A 61 -2.15 10.67 -4.35
C ARG A 61 -1.26 11.53 -5.24
N ALA A 62 0.03 11.20 -5.33
CA ALA A 62 0.97 11.94 -6.15
C ALA A 62 0.64 11.83 -7.66
N ALA A 63 -0.03 10.77 -8.09
CA ALA A 63 -0.56 10.62 -9.45
C ALA A 63 -1.88 11.37 -9.69
N GLY A 64 -2.44 12.04 -8.67
CA GLY A 64 -3.71 12.78 -8.77
C GLY A 64 -4.97 11.94 -8.57
N ALA A 65 -4.82 10.64 -8.29
CA ALA A 65 -5.94 9.73 -8.00
C ALA A 65 -6.38 9.82 -6.52
N LYS A 66 -7.54 9.23 -6.22
CA LYS A 66 -8.20 9.23 -4.90
C LYS A 66 -8.12 7.85 -4.25
N PRO A 67 -7.08 7.57 -3.43
CA PRO A 67 -6.96 6.28 -2.78
C PRO A 67 -7.93 6.11 -1.61
N PHE A 68 -8.43 4.89 -1.44
CA PHE A 68 -9.07 4.44 -0.22
C PHE A 68 -8.59 3.03 0.12
N VAL A 69 -8.49 2.73 1.42
CA VAL A 69 -8.03 1.42 1.88
C VAL A 69 -9.24 0.56 2.19
N THR A 70 -9.24 -0.67 1.71
CA THR A 70 -10.34 -1.61 1.87
C THR A 70 -9.81 -3.00 2.19
N ASP A 71 -10.67 -3.84 2.73
CA ASP A 71 -10.40 -5.22 3.04
C ASP A 71 -11.61 -6.07 2.61
N THR A 72 -11.38 -7.36 2.37
CA THR A 72 -12.45 -8.32 2.05
C THR A 72 -12.53 -9.35 3.16
N ASN A 73 -12.88 -8.89 4.36
CA ASN A 73 -13.03 -9.76 5.52
C ASN A 73 -14.27 -10.63 5.39
N THR A 74 -14.12 -11.91 5.70
CA THR A 74 -15.25 -12.81 5.91
C THR A 74 -15.93 -12.40 7.22
N LEU A 75 -17.25 -12.20 7.20
CA LEU A 75 -18.01 -11.99 8.44
C LEU A 75 -18.06 -13.34 9.17
N TYR A 76 -17.38 -13.48 10.30
CA TYR A 76 -17.64 -14.61 11.20
C TYR A 76 -18.97 -14.33 11.91
N SER A 77 -19.89 -15.31 11.83
CA SER A 77 -21.21 -15.27 12.48
C SER A 77 -21.14 -15.80 13.91
#